data_AF-A0A2U3F4U9-F1
#
_entry.id   AF-A0A2U3F4U9-F1
#
_cell.length_a   1.000
_cell.length_b   1.000
_cell.length_c   1.000
_cell.angle_alpha   90.00
_cell.angle_beta   90.00
_cell.angle_gamma   90.00
#
_symmetry.space_group_name_H-M   'P 1'
#
loop_
_entity.id
_entity.type
_entity.pdbx_description
1 polymer ?
#
loop_
_entity_poly.entity_id
_entity_poly.type
_entity_poly.pdbx_seq_one_letter_code
_entity_poly.pdbx_strand_id
1 'polypeptide(L)'
;MKRENEKLPGIDESYRLLTFEYAFRQVGFIVLLGIIVAAIAGFFSSGMVSDTVKTNSAKSLTINYERFGRRETETRMALAFPVQTEGKYVLSMASESSDAYEPGSVWPQPDAMYSRGKTLFFVYNNLKKTDSFSVLLFTTPSRAGKWNTVFRVNSEPEINIWQFIYP
;
A
#
# COMPACT_ATOMS: atom_id res chain seq x y z
N MET A 1 -6.54 -26.52 74.15
CA MET A 1 -7.06 -27.39 73.06
C MET A 1 -6.83 -26.69 71.73
N LYS A 2 -5.97 -27.25 70.87
CA LYS A 2 -5.72 -26.78 69.49
C LYS A 2 -6.86 -27.27 68.59
N ARG A 3 -7.42 -26.41 67.74
CA ARG A 3 -8.30 -26.83 66.64
C ARG A 3 -7.42 -27.01 65.39
N GLU A 4 -7.32 -28.25 64.93
CA GLU A 4 -6.67 -28.62 63.67
C GLU A 4 -7.46 -28.08 62.47
N ASN A 5 -6.74 -27.58 61.48
CA ASN A 5 -7.28 -27.22 60.16
C ASN A 5 -7.41 -28.52 59.35
N GLU A 6 -8.63 -29.04 59.20
CA GLU A 6 -8.92 -30.07 58.21
C GLU A 6 -8.92 -29.43 56.81
N LYS A 7 -7.84 -29.67 56.05
CA LYS A 7 -7.82 -29.46 54.61
C LYS A 7 -8.52 -30.65 53.95
N LEU A 8 -9.68 -30.39 53.35
CA LEU A 8 -10.40 -31.35 52.51
C LEU A 8 -9.50 -31.79 51.34
N PRO A 9 -9.38 -33.08 51.03
CA PRO A 9 -8.57 -33.58 49.93
C PRO A 9 -9.38 -33.55 48.63
N GLY A 10 -8.76 -33.14 47.52
CA GLY A 10 -9.26 -33.54 46.20
C GLY A 10 -9.42 -32.48 45.11
N ILE A 11 -8.70 -31.35 45.15
CA ILE A 11 -8.47 -30.57 43.93
C ILE A 11 -7.02 -30.10 43.94
N ASP A 12 -6.16 -30.76 43.17
CA ASP A 12 -4.86 -30.21 42.75
C ASP A 12 -5.11 -29.08 41.75
N GLU A 13 -5.67 -27.97 42.24
CA GLU A 13 -5.69 -26.71 41.52
C GLU A 13 -4.25 -26.25 41.43
N SER A 14 -3.61 -26.57 40.30
CA SER A 14 -2.28 -26.06 40.03
C SER A 14 -2.35 -24.54 39.96
N TYR A 15 -2.01 -23.87 41.06
CA TYR A 15 -1.98 -22.40 41.20
C TYR A 15 -1.31 -21.71 40.01
N ARG A 16 -0.34 -22.37 39.37
CA ARG A 16 0.34 -21.93 38.15
C ARG A 16 -0.57 -21.80 36.93
N LEU A 17 -1.52 -22.72 36.71
CA LEU A 17 -2.46 -22.65 35.59
C LEU A 17 -3.49 -21.52 35.80
N LEU A 18 -3.99 -21.32 37.03
CA LEU A 18 -4.89 -20.18 37.33
C LEU A 18 -4.20 -18.83 37.13
N THR A 19 -2.94 -18.70 37.56
CA THR A 19 -2.19 -17.43 37.38
C THR A 19 -1.87 -17.17 35.91
N PHE A 20 -1.58 -18.22 35.15
CA PHE A 20 -1.35 -18.15 33.70
C PHE A 20 -2.61 -17.74 32.95
N GLU A 21 -3.75 -18.34 33.27
CA GLU A 21 -5.05 -18.00 32.67
C GLU A 21 -5.45 -16.55 32.98
N TYR A 22 -5.28 -16.11 34.23
CA TYR A 22 -5.58 -14.73 34.62
C TYR A 22 -4.68 -13.73 33.90
N ALA A 23 -3.37 -14.00 33.81
CA ALA A 23 -2.44 -13.17 33.05
C ALA A 23 -2.77 -13.14 31.55
N PHE A 24 -3.13 -14.28 30.95
CA PHE A 24 -3.51 -14.38 29.54
C PHE A 24 -4.83 -13.63 29.27
N ARG A 25 -5.77 -13.67 30.20
CA ARG A 25 -7.04 -12.93 30.13
C ARG A 25 -6.82 -11.42 30.24
N GLN A 26 -5.92 -10.98 31.13
CA GLN A 26 -5.61 -9.56 31.30
C GLN A 26 -4.80 -9.00 30.12
N VAL A 27 -3.77 -9.72 29.66
CA VAL A 27 -2.98 -9.34 28.47
C VAL A 27 -3.86 -9.38 27.22
N GLY A 28 -4.65 -10.43 27.05
CA GLY A 28 -5.60 -10.56 25.94
C GLY A 28 -6.62 -9.43 25.92
N PHE A 29 -7.15 -9.03 27.07
CA PHE A 29 -8.06 -7.88 27.19
C PHE A 29 -7.39 -6.57 26.79
N ILE A 30 -6.15 -6.31 27.26
CA ILE A 30 -5.40 -5.10 26.90
C ILE A 30 -5.11 -5.06 25.39
N VAL A 31 -4.70 -6.20 24.81
CA VAL A 31 -4.45 -6.33 23.37
C VAL A 31 -5.74 -6.10 22.57
N LEU A 32 -6.85 -6.73 22.96
CA LEU A 32 -8.13 -6.56 22.31
C LEU A 32 -8.61 -5.10 22.38
N LEU A 33 -8.52 -4.48 23.56
CA LEU A 33 -8.85 -3.07 23.75
C LEU A 33 -7.98 -2.19 22.84
N GLY A 34 -6.68 -2.49 22.74
CA GLY A 34 -5.74 -1.81 21.85
C GLY A 34 -6.16 -1.91 20.38
N ILE A 35 -6.55 -3.10 19.91
CA ILE A 35 -7.06 -3.31 18.54
C ILE A 35 -8.34 -2.51 18.29
N ILE A 36 -9.27 -2.49 19.26
CA ILE A 36 -10.52 -1.72 19.14
C ILE A 36 -10.24 -0.21 19.07
N VAL A 37 -9.36 0.31 19.93
CA VAL A 37 -8.96 1.72 19.90
C VAL A 37 -8.27 2.07 18.58
N ALA A 38 -7.39 1.19 18.07
CA ALA A 38 -6.76 1.37 16.77
C ALA A 38 -7.80 1.36 15.63
N ALA A 39 -8.81 0.49 15.69
CA ALA A 39 -9.89 0.47 14.72
C ALA A 39 -10.72 1.76 14.72
N ILE A 40 -11.08 2.27 15.91
CA ILE A 40 -11.80 3.55 16.06
C ILE A 40 -10.94 4.73 15.58
N ALA A 41 -9.63 4.69 15.82
CA ALA A 41 -8.67 5.68 15.33
C ALA A 41 -8.42 5.60 13.81
N GLY A 42 -9.05 4.66 13.10
CA GLY A 42 -8.93 4.52 11.64
C GLY A 42 -7.65 3.81 11.19
N PHE A 43 -6.92 3.14 12.09
CA PHE A 43 -5.67 2.44 11.77
C PHE A 43 -5.88 1.25 10.82
N PHE A 44 -7.10 0.71 10.77
CA PHE A 44 -7.52 -0.34 9.83
C PHE A 44 -8.40 0.19 8.69
N SER A 45 -8.64 1.51 8.63
CA SER A 45 -9.37 2.09 7.49
C SER A 45 -8.46 2.06 6.27
N SER A 46 -8.97 1.56 5.16
CA SER A 46 -8.29 1.61 3.86
C SER A 46 -7.88 3.05 3.54
N GLY A 47 -6.61 3.27 3.18
CA GLY A 47 -6.05 4.57 2.76
C GLY A 47 -5.06 5.18 3.74
N MET A 48 -5.42 5.40 5.02
CA MET A 48 -4.64 6.31 5.89
C MET A 48 -3.24 5.81 6.28
N VAL A 49 -3.03 4.49 6.40
CA VAL A 49 -1.73 3.90 6.78
C VAL A 49 -0.90 3.47 5.55
N SER A 50 -1.55 3.25 4.42
CA SER A 50 -0.93 2.71 3.20
C SER A 50 -0.52 3.78 2.19
N ASP A 51 -1.18 4.94 2.20
CA ASP A 51 -0.89 6.04 1.28
C ASP A 51 0.53 6.56 1.49
N THR A 52 1.26 6.68 0.39
CA THR A 52 2.60 7.24 0.41
C THR A 52 2.84 8.12 -0.80
N VAL A 53 3.62 9.17 -0.58
CA VAL A 53 4.03 10.10 -1.64
C VAL A 53 5.53 9.95 -1.85
N LYS A 54 5.93 9.77 -3.10
CA LYS A 54 7.34 9.72 -3.49
C LYS A 54 7.59 10.67 -4.65
N THR A 55 8.67 11.43 -4.56
CA THR A 55 9.12 12.38 -5.60
C THR A 55 10.55 12.03 -6.00
N ASN A 56 10.87 12.13 -7.28
CA ASN A 56 12.23 11.90 -7.77
C ASN A 56 13.19 13.06 -7.37
N SER A 57 14.50 12.85 -7.51
CA SER A 57 15.52 13.83 -7.11
C SER A 57 15.41 15.17 -7.85
N ALA A 58 14.96 15.14 -9.10
CA ALA A 58 14.77 16.32 -9.94
C ALA A 58 13.42 17.03 -9.73
N LYS A 59 12.54 16.52 -8.86
CA LYS A 59 11.15 16.99 -8.69
C LYS A 59 10.35 17.04 -10.00
N SER A 60 10.74 16.25 -10.99
CA SER A 60 10.07 16.15 -12.30
C SER A 60 8.97 15.08 -12.32
N LEU A 61 8.84 14.26 -11.28
CA LEU A 61 7.73 13.33 -11.11
C LEU A 61 7.46 13.06 -9.63
N THR A 62 6.19 13.18 -9.24
CA THR A 62 5.65 12.80 -7.93
C THR A 62 4.58 11.74 -8.11
N ILE A 63 4.56 10.73 -7.24
CA ILE A 63 3.57 9.65 -7.24
C ILE A 63 2.97 9.54 -5.85
N ASN A 64 1.65 9.59 -5.77
CA ASN A 64 0.85 9.20 -4.62
C ASN A 64 0.23 7.82 -4.90
N TYR A 65 0.50 6.84 -4.04
CA TYR A 65 0.07 5.46 -4.20
C TYR A 65 -0.05 4.74 -2.85
N GLU A 66 -0.79 3.63 -2.85
CA GLU A 66 -0.88 2.74 -1.70
C GLU A 66 0.26 1.70 -1.71
N ARG A 67 1.04 1.60 -0.63
CA ARG A 67 2.13 0.60 -0.51
C ARG A 67 1.62 -0.83 -0.33
N PHE A 68 0.39 -0.99 0.14
CA PHE A 68 -0.21 -2.28 0.43
C PHE A 68 -1.48 -2.39 -0.40
N GLY A 69 -1.50 -3.34 -1.33
CA GLY A 69 -2.66 -3.61 -2.18
C GLY A 69 -3.14 -5.04 -1.99
N ARG A 70 -4.31 -5.36 -2.54
CA ARG A 70 -4.88 -6.70 -2.54
C ARG A 70 -4.92 -7.24 -3.96
N ARG A 71 -4.68 -8.54 -4.11
CA ARG A 71 -4.88 -9.22 -5.39
C ARG A 71 -6.33 -9.04 -5.85
N GLU A 72 -6.52 -8.88 -7.16
CA GLU A 72 -7.84 -8.74 -7.80
C GLU A 72 -8.65 -7.50 -7.32
N THR A 73 -8.02 -6.57 -6.59
CA THR A 73 -8.63 -5.32 -6.17
C THR A 73 -7.99 -4.17 -6.92
N GLU A 74 -8.79 -3.36 -7.61
CA GLU A 74 -8.29 -2.19 -8.32
C GLU A 74 -7.67 -1.19 -7.34
N THR A 75 -6.49 -0.69 -7.70
CA THR A 75 -5.77 0.33 -6.93
C THR A 75 -5.54 1.55 -7.80
N ARG A 76 -5.56 2.73 -7.16
CA ARG A 76 -5.36 4.02 -7.82
C ARG A 76 -3.99 4.58 -7.48
N MET A 77 -3.27 5.03 -8.50
CA MET A 77 -2.05 5.83 -8.36
C MET A 77 -2.29 7.21 -8.97
N ALA A 78 -1.86 8.26 -8.28
CA ALA A 78 -1.88 9.63 -8.82
C ALA A 78 -0.45 10.07 -9.09
N LEU A 79 -0.11 10.24 -10.36
CA LEU A 79 1.16 10.75 -10.84
C LEU A 79 1.00 12.23 -11.15
N ALA A 80 1.97 13.05 -10.79
CA ALA A 80 1.98 14.47 -11.07
C ALA A 80 3.37 14.91 -11.53
N PHE A 81 3.43 15.68 -12.61
CA PHE A 81 4.68 16.24 -13.13
C PHE A 81 4.48 17.63 -13.73
N PRO A 82 5.46 18.54 -13.62
CA PRO A 82 5.39 19.86 -14.24
C PRO A 82 5.56 19.76 -15.77
N VAL A 83 4.86 20.62 -16.50
CA VAL A 83 5.01 20.79 -17.96
C VAL A 83 5.80 22.07 -18.19
N GLN A 84 7.13 21.96 -18.29
CA GLN A 84 8.02 23.12 -18.42
C GLN A 84 8.05 23.68 -19.85
N THR A 85 7.99 22.78 -20.83
CA THR A 85 7.91 23.11 -22.27
C THR A 85 6.61 22.55 -22.82
N GLU A 86 5.91 23.33 -23.65
CA GLU A 86 4.71 22.81 -24.33
C GLU A 86 5.08 21.70 -25.31
N GLY A 87 4.19 20.71 -25.46
CA GLY A 87 4.34 19.67 -26.47
C GLY A 87 4.09 18.27 -25.94
N LYS A 88 4.90 17.33 -26.43
CA LYS A 88 4.73 15.89 -26.19
C LYS A 88 5.40 15.46 -24.89
N TYR A 89 4.64 14.78 -24.02
CA TYR A 89 5.12 14.11 -22.83
C TYR A 89 4.83 12.62 -22.92
N VAL A 90 5.79 11.81 -22.52
CA VAL A 90 5.68 10.36 -22.49
C VAL A 90 5.91 9.88 -21.07
N LEU A 91 4.84 9.40 -20.43
CA LEU A 91 4.93 8.70 -19.15
C LEU A 91 5.19 7.21 -19.45
N SER A 92 6.20 6.63 -18.82
CA SER A 92 6.48 5.20 -18.92
C SER A 92 6.34 4.52 -17.56
N MET A 93 5.77 3.32 -17.55
CA MET A 93 5.64 2.45 -16.39
C MET A 93 6.26 1.09 -16.73
N ALA A 94 7.33 0.72 -16.03
CA ALA A 94 7.98 -0.58 -16.16
C ALA A 94 7.83 -1.38 -14.87
N SER A 95 7.29 -2.59 -14.96
CA SER A 95 7.23 -3.51 -13.83
C SER A 95 8.27 -4.62 -14.00
N GLU A 96 8.70 -5.21 -12.88
CA GLU A 96 9.57 -6.40 -12.87
C GLU A 96 8.97 -7.55 -13.70
N SER A 97 7.63 -7.61 -13.78
CA SER A 97 6.89 -8.58 -14.57
C SER A 97 5.74 -7.96 -15.35
N SER A 98 5.53 -8.39 -16.59
CA SER A 98 4.47 -7.88 -17.46
C SER A 98 3.06 -8.29 -17.01
N ASP A 99 2.96 -9.31 -16.18
CA ASP A 99 1.73 -9.90 -15.66
C ASP A 99 1.54 -9.64 -14.16
N ALA A 100 2.26 -8.68 -13.55
CA ALA A 100 2.06 -8.33 -12.13
C ALA A 100 0.81 -7.47 -11.91
N TYR A 101 0.42 -6.70 -12.94
CA TYR A 101 -0.71 -5.80 -12.93
C TYR A 101 -1.50 -5.93 -14.23
N GLU A 102 -2.81 -6.03 -14.10
CA GLU A 102 -3.73 -5.82 -15.20
C GLU A 102 -3.95 -4.32 -15.38
N PRO A 103 -3.71 -3.77 -16.59
CA PRO A 103 -3.96 -2.35 -16.86
C PRO A 103 -5.46 -2.06 -16.76
N GLY A 104 -5.83 -1.11 -15.90
CA GLY A 104 -7.19 -0.58 -15.81
C GLY A 104 -7.33 0.69 -16.65
N SER A 105 -8.06 1.67 -16.11
CA SER A 105 -8.24 2.98 -16.75
C SER A 105 -7.08 3.95 -16.46
N VAL A 106 -6.93 4.96 -17.31
CA VAL A 106 -5.98 6.06 -17.13
C VAL A 106 -6.66 7.39 -17.46
N TRP A 107 -6.51 8.37 -16.57
CA TRP A 107 -7.16 9.68 -16.66
C TRP A 107 -6.17 10.82 -16.39
N PRO A 108 -6.05 11.83 -17.27
CA PRO A 108 -6.71 11.93 -18.57
C PRO A 108 -6.26 10.82 -19.53
N GLN A 109 -7.11 10.51 -20.50
CA GLN A 109 -6.82 9.51 -21.51
C GLN A 109 -5.62 9.97 -22.35
N PRO A 110 -4.59 9.12 -22.56
CA PRO A 110 -3.46 9.45 -23.42
C PRO A 110 -3.89 9.43 -24.89
N ASP A 111 -3.23 10.26 -25.71
CA ASP A 111 -3.40 10.27 -27.17
C ASP A 111 -2.92 8.97 -27.82
N ALA A 112 -1.93 8.31 -27.21
CA ALA A 112 -1.48 6.98 -27.63
C ALA A 112 -0.97 6.17 -26.43
N MET A 113 -1.23 4.86 -26.46
CA MET A 113 -0.75 3.91 -25.48
C MET A 113 -0.17 2.70 -26.18
N TYR A 114 1.04 2.29 -25.79
CA TYR A 114 1.68 1.10 -26.36
C TYR A 114 2.63 0.45 -25.36
N SER A 115 2.89 -0.84 -25.54
CA SER A 115 3.88 -1.59 -24.77
C SER A 115 5.15 -1.80 -25.58
N ARG A 116 6.30 -1.77 -24.92
CA ARG A 116 7.58 -2.25 -25.46
C ARG A 116 8.30 -3.04 -24.38
N GLY A 117 8.40 -4.35 -24.56
CA GLY A 117 8.95 -5.24 -23.54
C GLY A 117 8.07 -5.27 -22.30
N LYS A 118 8.64 -4.91 -21.14
CA LYS A 118 7.92 -4.84 -19.85
C LYS A 118 7.46 -3.43 -19.48
N THR A 119 7.50 -2.51 -20.44
CA THR A 119 7.24 -1.09 -20.21
C THR A 119 6.01 -0.64 -21.00
N LEU A 120 5.03 -0.10 -20.30
CA LEU A 120 3.88 0.60 -20.87
C LEU A 120 4.22 2.08 -21.04
N PHE A 121 3.85 2.65 -22.18
CA PHE A 121 4.06 4.06 -22.51
C PHE A 121 2.70 4.72 -22.74
N PHE A 122 2.50 5.86 -22.07
CA PHE A 122 1.35 6.74 -22.19
C PHE A 122 1.82 8.05 -22.80
N VAL A 123 1.28 8.41 -23.96
CA VAL A 123 1.68 9.60 -24.71
C VAL A 123 0.62 10.68 -24.57
N TYR A 124 1.04 11.86 -24.14
CA TYR A 124 0.22 13.06 -24.07
C TYR A 124 0.81 14.11 -25.01
N ASN A 125 0.06 14.47 -26.04
CA ASN A 125 0.43 15.47 -27.02
C ASN A 125 -0.11 16.84 -26.60
N ASN A 126 0.54 17.90 -27.06
CA ASN A 126 0.06 19.28 -26.94
C ASN A 126 -0.22 19.73 -25.50
N LEU A 127 0.49 19.19 -24.50
CA LEU A 127 0.38 19.66 -23.13
C LEU A 127 0.82 21.13 -23.05
N LYS A 128 0.02 21.92 -22.37
CA LYS A 128 0.29 23.33 -22.09
C LYS A 128 1.12 23.47 -20.83
N LYS A 129 1.90 24.56 -20.74
CA LYS A 129 2.70 24.82 -19.54
C LYS A 129 1.79 24.85 -18.32
N THR A 130 2.16 24.07 -17.32
CA THR A 130 1.48 23.97 -16.04
C THR A 130 2.47 23.54 -14.98
N ASP A 131 2.31 24.02 -13.76
CA ASP A 131 3.14 23.61 -12.63
C ASP A 131 2.88 22.16 -12.23
N SER A 132 1.72 21.61 -12.58
CA SER A 132 1.35 20.23 -12.28
C SER A 132 0.33 19.71 -13.29
N PHE A 133 0.73 18.71 -14.09
CA PHE A 133 -0.15 17.85 -14.86
C PHE A 133 -0.31 16.52 -14.12
N SER A 134 -1.57 16.11 -13.89
CA SER A 134 -1.90 14.93 -13.08
C SER A 134 -2.44 13.80 -13.95
N VAL A 135 -1.94 12.60 -13.71
CA VAL A 135 -2.40 11.34 -14.31
C VAL A 135 -2.82 10.39 -13.21
N LEU A 136 -4.09 10.00 -13.22
CA LEU A 136 -4.64 8.91 -12.42
C LEU A 136 -4.50 7.62 -13.21
N LEU A 137 -3.81 6.65 -12.62
CA LEU A 137 -3.61 5.32 -13.18
C LEU A 137 -4.32 4.31 -12.27
N PHE A 138 -5.19 3.50 -12.86
CA PHE A 138 -5.89 2.43 -12.18
C PHE A 138 -5.30 1.08 -12.64
N THR A 139 -4.90 0.26 -11.68
CA THR A 139 -4.29 -1.05 -11.96
C THR A 139 -4.80 -2.09 -10.98
N THR A 140 -5.04 -3.30 -11.49
CA THR A 140 -5.47 -4.43 -10.66
C THR A 140 -4.31 -5.41 -10.51
N PRO A 141 -3.76 -5.60 -9.30
CA PRO A 141 -2.71 -6.58 -9.07
C PRO A 141 -3.23 -8.00 -9.30
N SER A 142 -2.58 -8.75 -10.18
CA SER A 142 -2.95 -10.14 -10.51
C SER A 142 -2.14 -11.17 -9.71
N ARG A 143 -1.03 -10.76 -9.08
CA ARG A 143 -0.15 -11.65 -8.30
C ARG A 143 0.18 -11.08 -6.93
N ALA A 144 0.17 -11.95 -5.92
CA ALA A 144 0.61 -11.62 -4.57
C ALA A 144 2.14 -11.50 -4.50
N GLY A 145 2.65 -10.75 -3.52
CA GLY A 145 4.08 -10.55 -3.28
C GLY A 145 4.51 -9.08 -3.31
N LYS A 146 5.82 -8.85 -3.18
CA LYS A 146 6.42 -7.52 -3.31
C LYS A 146 6.79 -7.28 -4.77
N TRP A 147 6.31 -6.17 -5.32
CA TRP A 147 6.58 -5.76 -6.70
C TRP A 147 7.25 -4.40 -6.71
N ASN A 148 8.30 -4.25 -7.52
CA ASN A 148 8.86 -2.95 -7.84
C ASN A 148 8.36 -2.47 -9.21
N THR A 149 8.04 -1.18 -9.28
CA THR A 149 7.58 -0.51 -10.49
C THR A 149 8.37 0.78 -10.67
N VAL A 150 8.91 0.97 -11.87
CA VAL A 150 9.68 2.14 -12.25
C VAL A 150 8.82 3.02 -13.13
N PHE A 151 8.68 4.29 -12.77
CA PHE A 151 8.03 5.30 -13.57
C PHE A 151 9.03 6.35 -14.06
N ARG A 152 8.75 6.94 -15.22
CA ARG A 152 9.56 8.01 -15.81
C ARG A 152 8.70 8.90 -16.69
N VAL A 153 9.01 10.19 -16.72
CA VAL A 153 8.43 11.14 -17.67
C VAL A 153 9.53 11.58 -18.62
N ASN A 154 9.35 11.39 -19.92
CA ASN A 154 10.34 11.70 -20.94
C ASN A 154 11.72 11.06 -20.64
N SER A 155 12.79 11.86 -20.67
CA SER A 155 14.16 11.46 -20.34
C SER A 155 14.60 11.95 -18.95
N GLU A 156 13.65 12.33 -18.10
CA GLU A 156 13.91 12.76 -16.72
C GLU A 156 14.32 11.58 -15.82
N PRO A 157 14.88 11.85 -14.63
CA PRO A 157 15.19 10.81 -13.67
C PRO A 157 13.96 9.97 -13.30
N GLU A 158 14.16 8.67 -13.23
CA GLU A 158 13.10 7.73 -12.87
C GLU A 158 12.75 7.77 -11.38
N ILE A 159 11.58 7.22 -11.05
CA ILE A 159 11.12 6.95 -9.70
C ILE A 159 10.78 5.47 -9.58
N ASN A 160 11.46 4.78 -8.66
CA ASN A 160 11.16 3.39 -8.33
C ASN A 160 10.23 3.37 -7.12
N ILE A 161 9.09 2.69 -7.22
CA ILE A 161 8.19 2.43 -6.10
C ILE A 161 8.11 0.93 -5.84
N TRP A 162 7.70 0.57 -4.63
CA TRP A 162 7.37 -0.82 -4.32
C TRP A 162 5.98 -0.92 -3.70
N GLN A 163 5.26 -1.99 -4.06
CA GLN A 163 4.00 -2.35 -3.43
C GLN A 163 4.07 -3.79 -2.92
N PHE A 164 3.40 -4.06 -1.81
CA PHE A 164 3.19 -5.41 -1.30
C PHE A 164 1.73 -5.80 -1.49
N ILE A 165 1.50 -6.85 -2.26
CA ILE A 165 0.19 -7.34 -2.63
C ILE A 165 -0.12 -8.59 -1.81
N TYR A 166 -1.13 -8.51 -0.96
CA TYR A 166 -1.62 -9.67 -0.22
C TYR A 166 -2.71 -10.42 -1.01
N PRO A 167 -2.91 -11.73 -0.75
CA PRO A 167 -3.92 -12.55 -1.44
C PRO A 167 -5.36 -12.05 -1.32
#